data_AF-J9C5E1-F1
#
_entry.id   AF-J9C5E1-F1
#
_cell.length_a   1.000
_cell.length_b   1.000
_cell.length_c   1.000
_cell.angle_alpha   90.00
_cell.angle_beta   90.00
_cell.angle_gamma   90.00
#
_symmetry.space_group_name_H-M   'P 1'
#
loop_
_entity.id
_entity.type
_entity.pdbx_description
1 polymer ?
#
loop_
_entity_poly.entity_id
_entity_poly.type
_entity_poly.pdbx_seq_one_letter_code
_entity_poly.pdbx_strand_id
1 'polypeptide(L)' 'MQDILKLFVAAGAPENILWEHKPHVGTDKLRAMVTGISREIRALGGEIRYEAH' A
#
# COMPACT_ATOMS: atom_id res chain seq x y z
N MET A 1 -7.62 -11.27 4.94
CA MET A 1 -7.06 -10.06 5.61
C MET A 1 -5.53 -10.07 5.61
N GLN A 2 -4.87 -11.18 5.99
CA GLN A 2 -3.40 -11.27 5.99
C GLN A 2 -2.77 -10.99 4.61
N ASP A 3 -3.41 -11.41 3.51
CA ASP A 3 -2.86 -11.19 2.16
C ASP A 3 -2.83 -9.70 1.76
N ILE A 4 -3.79 -8.92 2.25
CA ILE A 4 -3.83 -7.46 2.04
C ILE A 4 -2.69 -6.78 2.80
N LEU A 5 -2.42 -7.21 4.04
CA LEU A 5 -1.33 -6.65 4.84
C LEU A 5 0.04 -6.97 4.23
N LYS A 6 0.22 -8.16 3.65
CA LYS A 6 1.43 -8.52 2.89
C LYS A 6 1.60 -7.65 1.65
N LEU A 7 0.53 -7.39 0.91
CA LEU A 7 0.55 -6.46 -0.22
C LEU A 7 0.94 -5.04 0.22
N PHE A 8 0.41 -4.57 1.34
CA PHE A 8 0.79 -3.27 1.89
C PHE A 8 2.27 -3.21 2.26
N VAL A 9 2.80 -4.25 2.91
CA VAL A 9 4.23 -4.34 3.21
C VAL A 9 5.06 -4.35 1.92
N ALA A 10 4.69 -5.17 0.94
CA ALA A 10 5.36 -5.20 -0.37
C ALA A 10 5.35 -3.84 -1.08
N ALA A 11 4.30 -3.04 -0.86
CA ALA A 11 4.17 -1.70 -1.38
C ALA A 11 4.86 -0.60 -0.54
N GLY A 12 5.43 -0.93 0.62
CA GLY A 12 6.20 0.01 1.45
C GLY A 12 5.57 0.38 2.80
N ALA A 13 4.54 -0.34 3.24
CA ALA A 13 4.05 -0.27 4.62
C ALA A 13 5.03 -0.96 5.58
N PRO A 14 5.04 -0.61 6.87
CA PRO A 14 5.98 -1.18 7.82
C PRO A 14 5.60 -2.63 8.17
N GLU A 15 6.60 -3.50 8.33
CA GLU A 15 6.38 -4.95 8.51
C GLU A 15 5.60 -5.31 9.78
N ASN A 16 5.68 -4.46 10.81
CA ASN A 16 4.99 -4.65 12.09
C ASN A 16 3.47 -4.83 11.97
N ILE A 17 2.86 -4.30 10.90
CA ILE A 17 1.41 -4.46 10.67
C ILE A 17 0.98 -5.92 10.48
N LEU A 18 1.92 -6.85 10.23
CA LEU A 18 1.62 -8.27 10.05
C LEU A 18 1.31 -9.01 11.35
N TRP A 19 1.78 -8.49 12.49
CA TRP A 19 1.64 -9.14 13.81
C TRP A 19 1.06 -8.24 14.90
N GLU A 20 0.87 -6.95 14.64
CA GLU A 20 0.18 -6.05 15.56
C GLU A 20 -1.29 -6.44 15.74
N HIS A 21 -1.77 -6.43 16.99
CA HIS A 21 -3.18 -6.69 17.31
C HIS A 21 -4.13 -5.63 16.73
N LYS A 22 -3.66 -4.39 16.56
CA LYS A 22 -4.38 -3.28 15.91
C LYS A 22 -3.43 -2.60 14.93
N PRO A 23 -3.22 -3.19 13.73
CA PRO A 23 -2.19 -2.74 12.81
C PRO A 23 -2.44 -1.32 12.31
N HIS A 24 -1.39 -0.50 12.29
CA HIS A 24 -1.45 0.87 11.81
C HIS A 24 -0.22 1.21 10.96
N VAL A 25 -0.44 1.86 9.81
CA VAL A 25 0.62 2.20 8.86
C VAL A 25 1.30 3.55 9.19
N GLY A 26 0.56 4.52 9.73
CA GLY A 26 1.03 5.91 9.86
C GLY A 26 0.83 6.74 8.59
N THR A 27 0.49 8.02 8.73
CA THR A 27 0.22 8.93 7.59
C THR A 27 1.48 9.20 6.75
N ASP A 28 2.65 9.20 7.37
CA ASP A 28 3.95 9.34 6.72
C ASP A 28 4.25 8.15 5.80
N LYS A 29 4.01 6.92 6.27
CA LYS A 29 4.21 5.68 5.49
C LYS A 29 3.08 5.41 4.52
N LEU A 30 1.88 5.92 4.78
CA LEU A 30 0.73 5.77 3.88
C LEU A 30 1.04 6.30 2.49
N ARG A 31 1.72 7.45 2.38
CA ARG A 31 2.13 8.01 1.08
C ARG A 31 3.07 7.07 0.32
N ALA A 32 4.04 6.48 1.01
CA ALA A 32 4.99 5.55 0.42
C ALA A 32 4.27 4.28 -0.08
N MET A 33 3.41 3.70 0.77
CA MET A 33 2.59 2.53 0.43
C MET A 33 1.71 2.78 -0.81
N VAL A 34 0.95 3.88 -0.82
CA VAL A 34 0.08 4.22 -1.96
C VAL A 34 0.90 4.47 -3.24
N THR A 35 2.08 5.07 -3.11
CA THR A 35 3.00 5.26 -4.24
C THR A 35 3.52 3.91 -4.77
N GLY A 36 3.84 2.97 -3.89
CA GLY A 36 4.24 1.61 -4.25
C GLY A 36 3.15 0.88 -5.02
N ILE A 37 1.92 0.85 -4.47
CA ILE A 37 0.74 0.29 -5.14
C ILE A 37 0.53 0.95 -6.51
N SER A 38 0.68 2.28 -6.57
CA SER A 38 0.49 3.02 -7.83
C SER A 38 1.50 2.63 -8.90
N ARG A 39 2.75 2.38 -8.51
CA ARG A 39 3.81 1.92 -9.42
C ARG A 39 3.55 0.49 -9.89
N GLU A 40 3.08 -0.38 -9.01
CA GLU A 40 2.75 -1.77 -9.35
C GLU A 40 1.59 -1.85 -10.35
N ILE A 41 0.50 -1.11 -10.11
CA ILE A 41 -0.63 -1.01 -11.04
C ILE A 41 -0.14 -0.59 -12.44
N ARG A 42 0.71 0.44 -12.52
CA ARG A 42 1.29 0.90 -13.79
C ARG A 42 2.19 -0.14 -14.45
N ALA A 43 3.01 -0.84 -13.68
CA ALA A 43 3.90 -1.90 -14.20
C ALA A 43 3.11 -3.09 -14.77
N LEU A 44 1.93 -3.36 -14.23
CA LEU A 44 0.99 -4.38 -14.72
C LEU A 44 0.15 -3.91 -15.94
N GLY A 45 0.41 -2.71 -16.47
CA GLY A 45 -0.32 -2.14 -17.61
C GLY A 45 -1.62 -1.42 -17.23
N GLY A 46 -1.87 -1.21 -15.94
CA GLY A 46 -3.00 -0.44 -15.44
C GLY A 46 -2.76 1.08 -15.53
N GLU A 47 -3.86 1.83 -15.62
CA GLU A 47 -3.85 3.29 -15.58
C GLU A 47 -4.38 3.79 -14.22
N ILE A 48 -3.80 4.88 -13.71
CA ILE A 48 -4.32 5.58 -12.53
C ILE A 48 -4.79 6.96 -12.95
N ARG A 49 -6.09 7.19 -12.83
CA ARG A 49 -6.73 8.47 -13.12
C ARG A 49 -6.93 9.23 -11.81
N TYR A 50 -6.14 10.28 -11.63
CA TYR A 50 -6.35 11.23 -10.55
C TYR A 50 -7.48 12.18 -10.91
N GLU A 51 -8.13 12.77 -9.90
CA GLU A 51 -9.17 13.80 -10.10
C GLU A 51 -10.34 13.33 -11.00
N ALA A 52 -10.62 12.02 -10.98
CA ALA A 52 -11.80 11.47 -11.61
C ALA A 52 -13.03 11.99 -10.84
N HIS A 53 -13.64 13.04 -11.38
CA HIS A 53 -14.93 13.57 -10.93
C HIS A 53 -16.09 12.70 -11.38
#